data_AF-T0GHR2-F1
#
_entry.id   AF-T0GHR2-F1
#
_cell.length_a   1.000
_cell.length_b   1.000
_cell.length_c   1.000
_cell.angle_alpha   90.00
_cell.angle_beta   90.00
_cell.angle_gamma   90.00
#
_symmetry.space_group_name_H-M   'P 1'
#
loop_
_entity.id
_entity.type
_entity.pdbx_description
1 polymer ?
#
loop_
_entity_poly.entity_id
_entity_poly.type
_entity_poly.pdbx_seq_one_letter_code
_entity_poly.pdbx_strand_id
1 'polypeptide(L)'
;MARLISQNTWLRVFWSATSFPDKPKLKPGMLARFPRSDWKVYEAILSIKDEFPVVPMFSDYMLEFPSDYKPMRVSPTAKLLYSSENDYIYCKGNSTKIGEKYKNIFPVAAQLALISEMKSANYSLGNSYIHDLANGKGKTGNASMWRWCSTDHHLAIVDEQLTRAFGISRERVAPIIHAEQLQLV
;
A
#
# COMPACT_ATOMS: atom_id res chain seq x y z
N MET A 1 26.72 -31.96 -27.28
CA MET A 1 27.01 -31.05 -26.14
C MET A 1 25.77 -30.94 -25.28
N ALA A 2 25.76 -31.55 -24.09
CA ALA A 2 24.66 -31.37 -23.14
C ALA A 2 24.80 -29.97 -22.51
N ARG A 3 23.83 -29.08 -22.73
CA ARG A 3 23.70 -27.86 -21.92
C ARG A 3 23.28 -28.31 -20.52
N LEU A 4 24.21 -28.31 -19.56
CA LEU A 4 23.84 -28.32 -18.16
C LEU A 4 22.95 -27.09 -17.92
N ILE A 5 21.71 -27.33 -17.54
CA ILE A 5 20.82 -26.29 -17.02
C ILE A 5 21.55 -25.67 -15.83
N SER A 6 21.57 -24.34 -15.71
CA SER A 6 22.16 -23.68 -14.55
C SER A 6 21.56 -24.26 -13.27
N GLN A 7 22.37 -24.44 -12.22
CA GLN A 7 21.85 -24.95 -10.95
C GLN A 7 20.71 -24.02 -10.44
N ASN A 8 19.70 -24.61 -9.79
CA ASN A 8 18.65 -23.89 -9.07
C ASN A 8 17.65 -23.08 -9.92
N THR A 9 17.43 -23.40 -11.21
CA THR A 9 16.40 -22.72 -12.03
C THR A 9 14.98 -22.78 -11.47
N TRP A 10 14.69 -23.79 -10.63
CA TRP A 10 13.41 -23.98 -9.95
C TRP A 10 13.33 -23.32 -8.57
N LEU A 11 14.47 -23.01 -7.94
CA LEU A 11 14.47 -22.46 -6.59
C LEU A 11 13.93 -21.02 -6.63
N ARG A 12 12.97 -20.76 -5.75
CA ARG A 12 12.35 -19.46 -5.55
C ARG A 12 12.31 -19.19 -4.06
N VAL A 13 12.97 -18.11 -3.65
CA VAL A 13 12.99 -17.66 -2.25
C VAL A 13 12.23 -16.35 -2.20
N PHE A 14 11.23 -16.27 -1.33
CA PHE A 14 10.50 -15.03 -1.06
C PHE A 14 10.94 -14.50 0.30
N TRP A 15 11.37 -13.25 0.33
CA TRP A 15 11.66 -12.56 1.57
C TRP A 15 10.45 -11.74 1.97
N SER A 16 9.69 -12.25 2.94
CA SER A 16 8.49 -11.59 3.49
C SER A 16 8.83 -10.84 4.77
N ALA A 17 8.70 -9.52 4.76
CA ALA A 17 8.94 -8.69 5.94
C ALA A 17 7.90 -7.57 6.06
N THR A 18 7.82 -6.96 7.24
CA THR A 18 7.11 -5.68 7.41
C THR A 18 7.80 -4.86 8.49
N SER A 19 7.87 -3.55 8.26
CA SER A 19 8.21 -2.56 9.26
C SER A 19 6.99 -1.73 9.69
N PHE A 20 5.80 -2.10 9.20
CA PHE A 20 4.56 -1.45 9.61
C PHE A 20 4.33 -1.69 11.11
N PRO A 21 3.97 -0.67 11.90
CA PRO A 21 3.80 -0.82 13.33
C PRO A 21 2.58 -1.68 13.69
N ASP A 22 2.71 -2.57 14.68
CA ASP A 22 1.60 -3.39 15.22
C ASP A 22 0.41 -2.52 15.69
N LYS A 23 0.69 -1.57 16.59
CA LYS A 23 -0.34 -0.73 17.23
C LYS A 23 0.06 0.74 17.22
N PRO A 24 -0.01 1.42 16.06
CA PRO A 24 0.32 2.85 15.99
C PRO A 24 -0.67 3.66 16.85
N LYS A 25 -0.15 4.28 17.91
CA LYS A 25 -0.94 5.09 18.85
C LYS A 25 -1.11 6.52 18.33
N LEU A 26 -2.07 6.70 17.44
CA LEU A 26 -2.43 7.99 16.85
C LEU A 26 -3.74 8.54 17.45
N LYS A 27 -3.80 9.86 17.66
CA LYS A 27 -5.06 10.56 17.92
C LYS A 27 -5.77 10.90 16.59
N PRO A 28 -7.11 11.03 16.57
CA PRO A 28 -7.81 11.56 15.40
C PRO A 28 -7.26 12.93 14.97
N GLY A 29 -7.15 13.16 13.66
CA GLY A 29 -6.55 14.35 13.05
C GLY A 29 -5.02 14.28 12.88
N MET A 30 -4.38 13.21 13.36
CA MET A 30 -2.92 13.05 13.22
C MET A 30 -2.54 12.32 11.94
N LEU A 31 -1.41 12.74 11.38
CA LEU A 31 -0.65 12.03 10.36
C LEU A 31 0.68 11.58 10.98
N ALA A 32 1.02 10.30 10.85
CA ALA A 32 2.34 9.78 11.20
C ALA A 32 3.02 9.13 10.01
N ARG A 33 4.34 9.06 10.11
CA ARG A 33 5.24 8.40 9.16
C ARG A 33 6.00 7.30 9.88
N PHE A 34 6.13 6.16 9.23
CA PHE A 34 6.91 5.03 9.70
C PHE A 34 7.83 4.61 8.56
N PRO A 35 9.16 4.51 8.77
CA PRO A 35 10.06 4.11 7.71
C PRO A 35 9.67 2.73 7.14
N ARG A 36 9.68 2.58 5.81
CA ARG A 36 9.60 1.29 5.10
C ARG A 36 10.96 0.60 5.17
N SER A 37 11.36 0.25 6.38
CA SER A 37 12.64 -0.45 6.61
C SER A 37 12.66 -1.83 5.95
N ASP A 38 11.49 -2.47 5.76
CA ASP A 38 11.38 -3.66 4.92
C ASP A 38 11.90 -3.40 3.50
N TRP A 39 11.37 -2.38 2.82
CA TRP A 39 11.84 -1.99 1.48
C TRP A 39 13.33 -1.65 1.46
N LYS A 40 13.82 -0.86 2.43
CA LYS A 40 15.25 -0.49 2.51
C LYS A 40 16.17 -1.70 2.70
N VAL A 41 15.75 -2.68 3.49
CA VAL A 41 16.50 -3.94 3.65
C VAL A 41 16.48 -4.73 2.35
N TYR A 42 15.38 -4.72 1.61
CA TYR A 42 15.32 -5.35 0.29
C TYR A 42 16.27 -4.68 -0.72
N GLU A 43 16.33 -3.34 -0.75
CA GLU A 43 17.30 -2.61 -1.56
C GLU A 43 18.75 -2.99 -1.21
N ALA A 44 19.04 -3.17 0.08
CA ALA A 44 20.35 -3.67 0.52
C ALA A 44 20.62 -5.10 0.02
N ILE A 45 19.64 -6.01 0.08
CA ILE A 45 19.76 -7.36 -0.51
C ILE A 45 20.06 -7.28 -2.01
N LEU A 46 19.37 -6.41 -2.74
CA LEU A 46 19.60 -6.24 -4.18
C LEU A 46 20.99 -5.67 -4.50
N SER A 47 21.57 -4.87 -3.61
CA SER A 47 22.91 -4.30 -3.81
C SER A 47 24.04 -5.33 -3.74
N ILE A 48 23.82 -6.46 -3.06
CA ILE A 48 24.74 -7.59 -2.94
C ILE A 48 24.19 -8.86 -3.60
N LYS A 49 23.30 -8.71 -4.59
CA LYS A 49 22.57 -9.82 -5.22
C LYS A 49 23.47 -10.94 -5.79
N ASP A 50 24.67 -10.58 -6.23
CA ASP A 50 25.65 -11.52 -6.82
C ASP A 50 26.30 -12.44 -5.77
N GLU A 51 26.13 -12.16 -4.48
CA GLU A 51 26.55 -13.03 -3.38
C GLU A 51 25.55 -14.17 -3.10
N PHE A 52 24.34 -14.10 -3.67
CA PHE A 52 23.30 -15.11 -3.47
C PHE A 52 23.23 -16.11 -4.63
N PRO A 53 23.03 -17.42 -4.35
CA PRO A 53 22.80 -18.41 -5.40
C PRO A 53 21.47 -18.19 -6.14
N VAL A 54 20.50 -17.52 -5.50
CA VAL A 54 19.24 -17.03 -6.07
C VAL A 54 18.89 -15.72 -5.39
N VAL A 55 18.60 -14.67 -6.18
CA VAL A 55 18.15 -13.39 -5.65
C VAL A 55 16.77 -13.56 -5.00
N PRO A 56 16.60 -13.27 -3.70
CA PRO A 56 15.29 -13.35 -3.06
C PRO A 56 14.30 -12.39 -3.73
N MET A 57 13.06 -12.85 -3.90
CA MET A 57 11.95 -12.03 -4.38
C MET A 57 11.34 -11.25 -3.22
N PHE A 58 11.00 -9.99 -3.46
CA PHE A 58 10.31 -9.16 -2.48
C PHE A 58 8.93 -9.72 -2.16
N SER A 59 8.58 -9.67 -0.89
CA SER A 59 7.24 -9.93 -0.38
C SER A 59 7.07 -9.13 0.90
N ASP A 60 5.86 -8.66 1.17
CA ASP A 60 5.57 -7.94 2.40
C ASP A 60 4.15 -8.24 2.89
N TYR A 61 3.80 -7.60 4.02
CA TYR A 61 2.45 -7.63 4.57
C TYR A 61 1.66 -6.36 4.21
N MET A 62 2.02 -5.72 3.10
CA MET A 62 1.42 -4.50 2.59
C MET A 62 1.40 -3.36 3.64
N LEU A 63 0.21 -2.92 4.03
CA LEU A 63 -0.05 -1.83 4.98
C LEU A 63 -0.57 -2.38 6.32
N GLU A 64 -0.06 -3.53 6.74
CA GLU A 64 -0.50 -4.20 7.95
C GLU A 64 0.64 -4.93 8.68
N PHE A 65 0.47 -5.10 9.99
CA PHE A 65 1.34 -5.93 10.79
C PHE A 65 0.71 -7.32 10.94
N PRO A 66 1.44 -8.42 10.66
CA PRO A 66 0.94 -9.77 10.82
C PRO A 66 0.76 -10.06 12.31
N SER A 67 -0.48 -10.01 12.76
CA SER A 67 -0.87 -10.34 14.13
C SER A 67 -1.88 -11.50 14.12
N ASP A 68 -2.13 -12.09 15.29
CA ASP A 68 -3.16 -13.10 15.47
C ASP A 68 -4.55 -12.47 15.27
N TYR A 69 -5.06 -12.50 14.04
CA TYR A 69 -6.39 -11.99 13.71
C TYR A 69 -7.46 -12.79 14.44
N LYS A 70 -8.13 -12.15 15.39
CA LYS A 70 -9.42 -12.61 15.92
C LYS A 70 -10.53 -11.76 15.32
N PRO A 71 -11.57 -12.34 14.70
CA PRO A 71 -12.70 -11.56 14.22
C PRO A 71 -13.32 -10.77 15.39
N MET A 72 -13.25 -9.45 15.33
CA MET A 72 -13.84 -8.57 16.33
C MET A 72 -14.87 -7.66 15.68
N ARG A 73 -16.06 -7.57 16.29
CA ARG A 73 -17.07 -6.57 15.93
C ARG A 73 -16.72 -5.22 16.54
N VAL A 74 -15.74 -4.55 15.95
CA VAL A 74 -15.38 -3.18 16.31
C VAL A 74 -15.90 -2.19 15.27
N SER A 75 -16.31 -1.02 15.74
CA SER A 75 -16.71 0.04 14.82
C SER A 75 -15.48 0.57 14.09
N PRO A 76 -15.55 0.73 12.76
CA PRO A 76 -14.40 1.17 12.01
C PRO A 76 -13.98 2.58 12.42
N THR A 77 -12.70 2.86 12.23
CA THR A 77 -12.15 4.22 12.36
C THR A 77 -11.85 4.73 10.96
N ALA A 78 -12.26 5.95 10.66
CA ALA A 78 -11.89 6.59 9.41
C ALA A 78 -10.36 6.74 9.37
N LYS A 79 -9.70 6.05 8.46
CA LYS A 79 -8.25 6.09 8.29
C LYS A 79 -7.90 5.77 6.84
N LEU A 80 -6.82 6.39 6.37
CA LEU A 80 -6.18 6.06 5.11
C LEU A 80 -4.71 5.78 5.39
N LEU A 81 -4.20 4.73 4.74
CA LEU A 81 -2.81 4.35 4.78
C LEU A 81 -2.22 4.61 3.39
N TYR A 82 -0.98 5.06 3.34
CA TYR A 82 -0.33 5.43 2.09
C TYR A 82 1.12 4.98 2.10
N SER A 83 1.71 4.75 0.93
CA SER A 83 3.12 4.40 0.80
C SER A 83 3.83 5.45 -0.02
N SER A 84 4.86 6.05 0.55
CA SER A 84 5.85 6.76 -0.25
C SER A 84 6.97 5.80 -0.66
N GLU A 85 7.98 6.33 -1.33
CA GLU A 85 9.20 5.59 -1.65
C GLU A 85 9.86 5.00 -0.39
N ASN A 86 9.82 5.72 0.74
CA ASN A 86 10.61 5.40 1.93
C ASN A 86 9.82 5.23 3.23
N ASP A 87 8.55 5.65 3.27
CA ASP A 87 7.73 5.66 4.47
C ASP A 87 6.32 5.11 4.21
N TYR A 88 5.80 4.39 5.19
CA TYR A 88 4.37 4.22 5.40
C TYR A 88 3.81 5.49 6.04
N ILE A 89 2.68 5.97 5.53
CA ILE A 89 2.01 7.16 6.02
C ILE A 89 0.65 6.74 6.55
N TYR A 90 0.37 7.10 7.80
CA TYR A 90 -0.89 6.79 8.47
C TYR A 90 -1.62 8.09 8.75
N CYS A 91 -2.76 8.30 8.08
CA CYS A 91 -3.67 9.39 8.39
C CYS A 91 -4.89 8.86 9.17
N LYS A 92 -5.08 9.35 10.40
CA LYS A 92 -6.14 8.87 11.31
C LYS A 92 -7.21 9.92 11.51
N GLY A 93 -8.46 9.55 11.29
CA GLY A 93 -9.65 10.31 11.63
C GLY A 93 -10.38 9.76 12.85
N ASN A 94 -11.62 10.21 13.03
CA ASN A 94 -12.48 9.78 14.11
C ASN A 94 -13.08 8.38 13.86
N SER A 95 -13.47 7.71 14.95
CA SER A 95 -14.32 6.52 14.85
C SER A 95 -15.62 6.85 14.12
N THR A 96 -16.19 5.91 13.34
CA THR A 96 -17.50 6.10 12.72
C THR A 96 -18.67 6.17 13.72
N LYS A 97 -18.40 6.00 15.01
CA LYS A 97 -19.34 6.26 16.10
C LYS A 97 -19.35 7.72 16.59
N ILE A 98 -18.35 8.51 16.23
CA ILE A 98 -18.15 9.88 16.73
C ILE A 98 -18.38 10.86 15.58
N GLY A 99 -19.00 12.01 15.83
CA GLY A 99 -19.17 13.06 14.83
C GLY A 99 -19.99 12.61 13.62
N GLU A 100 -19.50 12.89 12.42
CA GLU A 100 -20.25 12.68 11.16
C GLU A 100 -20.16 11.25 10.60
N LYS A 101 -19.90 10.26 11.47
CA LYS A 101 -19.88 8.83 11.12
C LYS A 101 -18.86 8.51 10.02
N TYR A 102 -19.31 8.04 8.85
CA TYR A 102 -18.44 7.70 7.72
C TYR A 102 -17.87 8.94 7.01
N LYS A 103 -18.50 10.13 7.15
CA LYS A 103 -17.98 11.38 6.60
C LYS A 103 -16.67 11.83 7.26
N ASN A 104 -16.33 11.25 8.42
CA ASN A 104 -15.02 11.44 9.04
C ASN A 104 -13.84 11.05 8.14
N ILE A 105 -14.06 10.36 7.02
CA ILE A 105 -13.02 10.05 6.03
C ILE A 105 -12.63 11.26 5.17
N PHE A 106 -13.52 12.21 4.93
CA PHE A 106 -13.22 13.40 4.11
C PHE A 106 -12.04 14.23 4.64
N PRO A 107 -12.00 14.62 5.94
CA PRO A 107 -10.84 15.33 6.47
C PRO A 107 -9.56 14.49 6.45
N VAL A 108 -9.66 13.17 6.54
CA VAL A 108 -8.51 12.24 6.42
C VAL A 108 -7.94 12.28 5.00
N ALA A 109 -8.80 12.20 3.99
CA ALA A 109 -8.40 12.30 2.59
C ALA A 109 -7.83 13.68 2.25
N ALA A 110 -8.45 14.75 2.75
CA ALA A 110 -7.95 16.12 2.58
C ALA A 110 -6.56 16.29 3.21
N GLN A 111 -6.33 15.79 4.43
CA GLN A 111 -5.02 15.82 5.07
C GLN A 111 -3.98 15.01 4.29
N LEU A 112 -4.35 13.83 3.78
CA LEU A 112 -3.46 13.01 2.97
C LEU A 112 -3.13 13.69 1.64
N ALA A 113 -4.07 14.36 0.99
CA ALA A 113 -3.84 15.04 -0.29
C ALA A 113 -2.86 16.23 -0.20
N LEU A 114 -2.56 16.73 1.00
CA LEU A 114 -1.62 17.83 1.23
C LEU A 114 -0.15 17.37 1.33
N ILE A 115 0.14 16.07 1.38
CA ILE A 115 1.53 15.60 1.42
C ILE A 115 2.19 15.73 0.05
N SER A 116 3.49 16.01 0.04
CA SER A 116 4.29 16.11 -1.19
C SER A 116 4.37 14.81 -2.00
N GLU A 117 4.24 13.67 -1.33
CA GLU A 117 4.38 12.33 -1.91
C GLU A 117 3.08 11.80 -2.53
N MET A 118 1.98 12.58 -2.45
CA MET A 118 0.70 12.18 -3.01
C MET A 118 0.84 12.03 -4.52
N LYS A 119 0.65 10.81 -5.02
CA LYS A 119 0.66 10.55 -6.46
C LYS A 119 -0.61 11.13 -7.12
N SER A 120 -0.55 11.35 -8.42
CA SER A 120 -1.69 11.84 -9.20
C SER A 120 -2.90 10.91 -9.09
N ALA A 121 -4.11 11.41 -9.37
CA ALA A 121 -5.33 10.60 -9.38
C ALA A 121 -5.26 9.41 -10.36
N ASN A 122 -4.50 9.53 -11.46
CA ASN A 122 -4.34 8.49 -12.47
C ASN A 122 -3.26 7.46 -12.13
N TYR A 123 -2.62 7.57 -10.97
CA TYR A 123 -1.56 6.64 -10.58
C TYR A 123 -2.08 5.24 -10.26
N SER A 124 -3.24 5.17 -9.62
CA SER A 124 -3.94 3.92 -9.28
C SER A 124 -5.42 4.21 -9.04
N LEU A 125 -6.27 3.18 -9.05
CA LEU A 125 -7.71 3.36 -8.79
C LEU A 125 -7.97 3.86 -7.36
N GLY A 126 -7.19 3.38 -6.40
CA GLY A 126 -7.17 3.85 -5.02
C GLY A 126 -6.77 5.32 -4.91
N ASN A 127 -5.79 5.76 -5.68
CA ASN A 127 -5.41 7.17 -5.78
C ASN A 127 -6.57 8.03 -6.29
N SER A 128 -7.27 7.61 -7.34
CA SER A 128 -8.46 8.32 -7.85
C SER A 128 -9.51 8.46 -6.75
N TYR A 129 -9.81 7.38 -6.04
CA TYR A 129 -10.77 7.41 -4.93
C TYR A 129 -10.37 8.37 -3.80
N ILE A 130 -9.10 8.40 -3.41
CA ILE A 130 -8.58 9.32 -2.38
C ILE A 130 -8.71 10.78 -2.86
N HIS A 131 -8.39 11.06 -4.13
CA HIS A 131 -8.55 12.41 -4.71
C HIS A 131 -10.02 12.83 -4.75
N ASP A 132 -10.94 11.93 -5.12
CA ASP A 132 -12.37 12.22 -5.11
C ASP A 132 -12.90 12.52 -3.71
N LEU A 133 -12.45 11.78 -2.70
CA LEU A 133 -12.74 12.08 -1.29
C LEU A 133 -12.18 13.44 -0.89
N ALA A 134 -10.91 13.72 -1.17
CA ALA A 134 -10.26 14.98 -0.78
C ALA A 134 -10.95 16.21 -1.40
N ASN A 135 -11.49 16.07 -2.61
CA ASN A 135 -12.22 17.13 -3.32
C ASN A 135 -13.74 17.17 -3.02
N GLY A 136 -14.23 16.31 -2.12
CA GLY A 136 -15.66 16.22 -1.78
C GLY A 136 -16.56 15.71 -2.91
N LYS A 137 -16.00 15.07 -3.93
CA LYS A 137 -16.71 14.50 -5.09
C LYS A 137 -17.05 13.02 -4.93
N GLY A 138 -16.31 12.31 -4.07
CA GLY A 138 -16.47 10.88 -3.81
C GLY A 138 -17.50 10.55 -2.73
N LYS A 139 -18.02 9.32 -2.76
CA LYS A 139 -18.81 8.75 -1.65
C LYS A 139 -17.89 8.32 -0.52
N THR A 140 -18.40 8.39 0.72
CA THR A 140 -17.64 8.02 1.92
C THR A 140 -17.14 6.57 1.90
N GLY A 141 -17.79 5.68 1.16
CA GLY A 141 -17.47 4.25 1.19
C GLY A 141 -17.66 3.62 2.57
N ASN A 142 -16.94 2.52 2.80
CA ASN A 142 -16.91 1.79 4.06
C ASN A 142 -15.47 1.38 4.42
N ALA A 143 -15.28 0.70 5.55
CA ALA A 143 -13.95 0.31 6.02
C ALA A 143 -13.17 -0.57 5.03
N SER A 144 -13.87 -1.44 4.28
CA SER A 144 -13.25 -2.28 3.26
C SER A 144 -12.78 -1.45 2.07
N MET A 145 -13.56 -0.45 1.65
CA MET A 145 -13.15 0.50 0.59
C MET A 145 -11.91 1.32 0.99
N TRP A 146 -11.85 1.78 2.24
CA TRP A 146 -10.69 2.52 2.75
C TRP A 146 -9.43 1.67 2.79
N ARG A 147 -9.56 0.40 3.17
CA ARG A 147 -8.44 -0.55 3.10
C ARG A 147 -8.04 -0.83 1.65
N TRP A 148 -9.01 -1.12 0.78
CA TRP A 148 -8.78 -1.40 -0.64
C TRP A 148 -8.01 -0.27 -1.32
N CYS A 149 -8.45 0.99 -1.21
CA CYS A 149 -7.77 2.10 -1.90
C CYS A 149 -6.33 2.30 -1.41
N SER A 150 -6.09 2.06 -0.12
CA SER A 150 -4.75 2.11 0.48
C SER A 150 -3.86 0.98 -0.07
N THR A 151 -4.38 -0.25 -0.13
CA THR A 151 -3.68 -1.43 -0.65
C THR A 151 -3.39 -1.31 -2.15
N ASP A 152 -4.36 -0.86 -2.94
CA ASP A 152 -4.22 -0.65 -4.39
C ASP A 152 -3.06 0.32 -4.71
N HIS A 153 -3.02 1.45 -4.02
CA HIS A 153 -1.91 2.39 -4.14
C HIS A 153 -0.56 1.77 -3.73
N HIS A 154 -0.51 1.04 -2.62
CA HIS A 154 0.72 0.41 -2.16
C HIS A 154 1.25 -0.62 -3.18
N LEU A 155 0.38 -1.43 -3.77
CA LEU A 155 0.75 -2.37 -4.82
C LEU A 155 1.32 -1.64 -6.05
N ALA A 156 0.73 -0.51 -6.44
CA ALA A 156 1.25 0.31 -7.54
C ALA A 156 2.67 0.86 -7.26
N ILE A 157 2.94 1.26 -6.01
CA ILE A 157 4.28 1.69 -5.56
C ILE A 157 5.27 0.53 -5.63
N VAL A 158 4.93 -0.63 -5.05
CA VAL A 158 5.83 -1.79 -5.05
C VAL A 158 6.11 -2.28 -6.47
N ASP A 159 5.10 -2.32 -7.34
CA ASP A 159 5.29 -2.67 -8.75
C ASP A 159 6.22 -1.69 -9.47
N GLU A 160 6.10 -0.38 -9.20
CA GLU A 160 6.97 0.66 -9.79
C GLU A 160 8.41 0.47 -9.33
N GLN A 161 8.59 0.24 -8.04
CA GLN A 161 9.89 0.06 -7.42
C GLN A 161 10.59 -1.21 -7.92
N LEU A 162 9.87 -2.33 -8.03
CA LEU A 162 10.40 -3.59 -8.57
C LEU A 162 10.73 -3.48 -10.06
N THR A 163 9.84 -2.88 -10.85
CA THR A 163 10.08 -2.61 -12.27
C THR A 163 11.39 -1.83 -12.46
N ARG A 164 11.57 -0.76 -11.68
CA ARG A 164 12.77 0.08 -11.68
C ARG A 164 14.02 -0.71 -11.25
N ALA A 165 13.93 -1.49 -10.18
CA ALA A 165 15.06 -2.24 -9.62
C ALA A 165 15.56 -3.36 -10.55
N PHE A 166 14.67 -4.02 -11.29
CA PHE A 166 15.00 -5.10 -12.21
C PHE A 166 15.16 -4.65 -13.68
N GLY A 167 14.97 -3.35 -13.97
CA GLY A 167 15.09 -2.81 -15.33
C GLY A 167 14.05 -3.37 -16.30
N ILE A 168 12.87 -3.74 -15.79
CA ILE A 168 11.79 -4.32 -16.60
C ILE A 168 11.07 -3.19 -17.34
N SER A 169 10.78 -3.38 -18.63
CA SER A 169 9.90 -2.46 -19.35
C SER A 169 8.45 -2.71 -18.96
N ARG A 170 7.75 -1.70 -18.44
CA ARG A 170 6.30 -1.76 -18.29
C ARG A 170 5.65 -1.70 -19.67
N GLU A 171 5.09 -2.81 -20.12
CA GLU A 171 4.05 -2.75 -21.15
C GLU A 171 2.84 -2.03 -20.55
N ARG A 172 2.22 -1.11 -21.29
CA ARG A 172 0.94 -0.55 -20.88
C ARG A 172 -0.08 -1.67 -20.90
N VAL A 173 -0.38 -2.23 -19.73
CA VAL A 173 -1.64 -2.96 -19.56
C VAL A 173 -2.74 -1.94 -19.86
N ALA A 174 -3.62 -2.28 -20.81
CA ALA A 174 -4.77 -1.44 -21.13
C ALA A 174 -5.50 -1.06 -19.82
N PRO A 175 -6.01 0.18 -19.69
CA PRO A 175 -6.71 0.57 -18.49
C PRO A 175 -7.80 -0.46 -18.20
N ILE A 176 -7.84 -0.98 -16.98
CA ILE A 176 -8.94 -1.84 -16.54
C ILE A 176 -10.18 -0.95 -16.54
N ILE A 177 -10.94 -1.01 -17.63
CA ILE A 177 -12.20 -0.29 -17.78
C ILE A 177 -13.18 -0.91 -16.80
N HIS A 178 -13.46 -0.19 -15.72
CA HIS A 178 -14.46 -0.50 -14.70
C HIS A 178 -14.29 -1.85 -13.98
N ALA A 179 -13.63 -1.83 -12.83
CA ALA A 179 -13.95 -2.81 -11.80
C ALA A 179 -15.40 -2.55 -11.34
N GLU A 180 -16.35 -3.39 -11.74
CA GLU A 180 -17.76 -3.35 -11.29
C GLU A 180 -17.87 -3.31 -9.76
N GLN A 181 -16.87 -3.81 -9.04
CA GLN A 181 -16.74 -3.70 -7.58
C GLN A 181 -16.77 -2.26 -7.07
N LEU A 182 -16.34 -1.27 -7.86
CA LEU A 182 -16.42 0.16 -7.52
C LEU A 182 -17.82 0.74 -7.68
N GLN A 183 -18.72 0.08 -8.41
CA GLN A 183 -20.10 0.52 -8.61
C GLN A 183 -21.05 0.01 -7.51
N LEU A 184 -20.62 -0.95 -6.68
CA LEU A 184 -21.41 -1.54 -5.60
C LEU A 184 -21.43 -0.71 -4.30
N VAL A 185 -20.87 0.52 -4.30
CA VAL A 185 -20.81 1.41 -3.13
C VAL A 185 -21.15 2.85 -3.49
#